data_AF-A0A968KQB4-F1
#
_entry.id   AF-A0A968KQB4-F1
#
_cell.length_a   1.000
_cell.length_b   1.000
_cell.length_c   1.000
_cell.angle_alpha   90.00
_cell.angle_beta   90.00
_cell.angle_gamma   90.00
#
_symmetry.space_group_name_H-M   'P 1'
#
loop_
_entity.id
_entity.type
_entity.pdbx_description
1 polymer ?
#
loop_
_entity_poly.entity_id
_entity_poly.type
_entity_poly.pdbx_seq_one_letter_code
_entity_poly.pdbx_strand_id
1 'polypeptide(L)'
;MAKIEIQPFFYDLIHCKDKITTIFDKFDEKYVDDERGSLVAGLREMEDADLVNLLINIQQLAQGFEQIRELVETAEEEEVQRALEEDDDDDYDDDDDD
;
A
#
# COMPACT_ATOMS: atom_id res chain seq x y z
N MET A 1 14.27 6.44 9.74
CA MET A 1 13.41 6.10 8.58
C MET A 1 13.42 7.27 7.60
N ALA A 2 13.44 7.01 6.30
CA ALA A 2 13.14 8.07 5.33
C ALA A 2 11.71 8.55 5.62
N LYS A 3 11.50 9.86 5.78
CA LYS A 3 10.15 10.41 5.90
C LYS A 3 9.43 10.13 4.58
N ILE A 4 8.49 9.19 4.59
CA ILE A 4 7.59 8.98 3.46
C ILE A 4 6.74 10.24 3.34
N GLU A 5 6.83 10.92 2.20
CA GLU A 5 5.86 11.97 1.89
C GLU A 5 4.53 11.28 1.57
N ILE A 6 3.61 11.30 2.54
CA ILE A 6 2.35 10.54 2.53
C ILE A 6 1.55 10.78 1.25
N GLN A 7 1.38 12.04 0.84
CA GLN A 7 0.57 12.38 -0.34
C GLN A 7 1.17 11.85 -1.66
N PRO A 8 2.45 12.13 -2.00
CA PRO A 8 3.10 11.54 -3.18
C PRO A 8 3.09 10.01 -3.18
N PHE A 9 3.33 9.39 -2.02
CA PHE A 9 3.34 7.94 -1.90
C PHE A 9 1.99 7.30 -2.28
N PHE A 10 0.89 7.76 -1.68
CA PHE A 10 -0.43 7.23 -2.02
C PHE A 10 -0.84 7.55 -3.46
N TYR A 11 -0.45 8.72 -3.98
CA TYR A 11 -0.67 9.07 -5.38
C TYR A 11 0.01 8.08 -6.33
N ASP A 12 1.28 7.73 -6.06
CA ASP A 12 2.03 6.78 -6.88
C ASP A 12 1.40 5.38 -6.86
N LEU A 13 0.90 4.93 -5.71
CA LEU A 13 0.21 3.63 -5.61
C LEU A 13 -1.12 3.61 -6.37
N ILE A 14 -1.92 4.67 -6.25
CA ILE A 14 -3.17 4.80 -7.02
C ILE A 14 -2.85 4.79 -8.50
N HIS A 15 -1.80 5.49 -8.92
CA HIS A 15 -1.38 5.54 -10.31
C HIS A 15 -0.89 4.17 -10.83
N CYS A 16 -0.19 3.38 -10.01
CA CYS A 16 0.15 2.00 -10.34
C CYS A 16 -1.11 1.13 -10.52
N LYS A 17 -2.08 1.24 -9.60
CA LYS A 17 -3.38 0.55 -9.69
C LYS A 17 -4.08 0.86 -11.01
N ASP A 18 -4.17 2.14 -11.36
CA ASP A 18 -4.88 2.61 -12.55
C ASP A 18 -4.23 2.10 -13.84
N LYS A 19 -2.89 2.02 -13.89
CA LYS A 19 -2.16 1.43 -15.02
C LYS A 19 -2.46 -0.07 -15.19
N ILE A 20 -2.49 -0.81 -14.08
CA ILE A 20 -2.81 -2.24 -14.08
C ILE A 20 -4.24 -2.46 -14.58
N THR A 21 -5.22 -1.75 -14.02
CA THR A 21 -6.64 -1.91 -14.40
C THR A 21 -6.87 -1.50 -15.84
N THR A 22 -6.23 -0.42 -16.32
CA THR A 22 -6.33 0.00 -17.74
C THR A 22 -5.85 -1.10 -18.70
N ILE A 23 -4.84 -1.89 -18.31
CA ILE A 23 -4.37 -3.02 -19.12
C ILE A 23 -5.42 -4.15 -19.11
N PHE A 24 -5.97 -4.46 -17.95
CA PHE A 24 -6.98 -5.51 -17.83
C PHE A 24 -8.28 -5.15 -18.55
N ASP A 25 -8.70 -3.88 -18.50
CA ASP A 25 -9.85 -3.38 -19.27
C ASP A 25 -9.64 -3.60 -20.78
N LYS A 26 -8.43 -3.33 -21.30
CA LYS A 26 -8.08 -3.62 -22.70
C LYS A 26 -8.12 -5.11 -23.02
N PHE A 27 -7.70 -5.96 -22.09
CA PHE A 27 -7.79 -7.41 -22.26
C PHE A 27 -9.25 -7.85 -22.29
N ASP A 28 -10.07 -7.34 -21.38
CA ASP A 28 -11.50 -7.64 -21.32
C ASP A 28 -12.20 -7.21 -22.61
N GLU A 29 -11.92 -6.01 -23.13
CA GLU A 29 -12.47 -5.54 -24.40
C GLU A 29 -12.05 -6.40 -25.60
N LYS A 30 -10.77 -6.80 -25.66
CA LYS A 30 -10.21 -7.51 -26.82
C LYS A 30 -10.54 -9.01 -26.83
N TYR A 31 -10.63 -9.62 -25.66
CA TYR A 31 -10.67 -11.08 -25.48
C TYR A 31 -11.93 -11.56 -24.74
N VAL A 32 -13.01 -10.76 -24.72
CA VAL A 32 -14.27 -11.05 -24.00
C VAL A 32 -14.85 -12.44 -24.27
N ASP A 33 -14.74 -12.92 -25.51
CA ASP A 33 -15.28 -14.22 -25.95
C ASP A 33 -14.20 -15.32 -26.00
N ASP A 34 -12.98 -15.08 -25.51
CA ASP A 34 -11.90 -16.07 -25.51
C ASP A 34 -12.17 -17.16 -24.47
N GLU A 35 -12.17 -18.43 -24.90
CA GLU A 35 -12.47 -19.58 -24.04
C GLU A 35 -11.50 -19.75 -22.85
N ARG A 36 -10.30 -19.16 -22.93
CA ARG A 36 -9.30 -19.17 -21.84
C ARG A 36 -9.59 -18.11 -20.78
N GLY A 37 -10.43 -17.13 -21.09
CA GLY A 37 -10.67 -15.91 -20.33
C GLY A 37 -9.72 -14.77 -20.72
N SER A 38 -10.24 -13.54 -20.69
CA SER A 38 -9.58 -12.34 -21.17
C SER A 38 -8.20 -12.09 -20.59
N LEU A 39 -8.04 -12.27 -19.27
CA LEU A 39 -6.76 -12.09 -18.58
C LEU A 39 -5.68 -13.06 -19.11
N VAL A 40 -6.04 -14.34 -19.26
CA VAL A 40 -5.09 -15.38 -19.72
C VAL A 40 -4.73 -15.16 -21.18
N ALA A 41 -5.71 -14.83 -22.02
CA ALA A 41 -5.48 -14.50 -23.43
C ALA A 41 -4.57 -13.27 -23.56
N GLY A 42 -4.89 -12.20 -22.83
CA GLY A 42 -4.12 -10.95 -22.81
C GLY A 42 -2.67 -11.13 -22.37
N LEU A 43 -2.42 -11.84 -21.28
CA LEU A 43 -1.05 -12.09 -20.80
C LEU A 43 -0.22 -12.93 -21.77
N ARG A 44 -0.84 -13.84 -22.54
CA ARG A 44 -0.11 -14.69 -23.51
C ARG A 44 0.23 -13.96 -24.80
N GLU A 45 -0.55 -12.94 -25.16
CA GLU A 45 -0.40 -12.19 -26.41
C GLU A 45 0.19 -10.78 -26.20
N MET A 46 0.45 -10.39 -24.96
CA MET A 46 1.12 -9.16 -24.60
C MET A 46 2.61 -9.21 -24.97
N GLU A 47 3.13 -8.11 -25.49
CA GLU A 47 4.55 -7.97 -25.80
C GLU A 47 5.39 -7.97 -24.51
N ASP A 48 6.59 -8.57 -24.56
CA ASP A 48 7.46 -8.73 -23.39
C ASP A 48 7.73 -7.40 -22.66
N ALA A 49 7.91 -6.30 -23.40
CA ALA A 49 8.15 -4.98 -22.80
C ALA A 49 6.95 -4.48 -21.99
N ASP A 50 5.74 -4.68 -22.50
CA ASP A 50 4.51 -4.31 -21.81
C ASP A 50 4.24 -5.22 -20.61
N LEU A 51 4.56 -6.51 -20.74
CA LEU A 51 4.48 -7.47 -19.63
C LEU A 51 5.43 -7.09 -18.50
N VAL A 52 6.68 -6.73 -18.80
CA VAL A 52 7.64 -6.26 -17.79
C VAL A 52 7.11 -5.00 -17.10
N ASN A 53 6.54 -4.05 -17.84
CA ASN A 53 5.94 -2.85 -17.25
C ASN A 53 4.75 -3.17 -16.35
N LEU A 54 3.86 -4.07 -16.76
CA LEU A 54 2.74 -4.54 -15.93
C LEU A 54 3.26 -5.14 -14.61
N LEU A 55 4.26 -6.02 -14.68
CA LEU A 55 4.85 -6.67 -13.52
C LEU A 55 5.53 -5.68 -12.57
N ILE A 56 6.20 -4.65 -13.09
CA ILE A 56 6.80 -3.59 -12.27
C ILE A 56 5.70 -2.83 -11.50
N ASN A 57 4.59 -2.44 -12.15
CA ASN A 57 3.50 -1.75 -11.47
C ASN A 57 2.85 -2.64 -10.38
N ILE A 58 2.69 -3.94 -10.66
CA ILE A 58 2.18 -4.90 -9.67
C ILE A 58 3.13 -5.01 -8.47
N GLN A 59 4.43 -5.12 -8.72
CA GLN A 59 5.44 -5.18 -7.67
C GLN A 59 5.45 -3.91 -6.81
N GLN A 60 5.39 -2.73 -7.44
CA GLN A 60 5.32 -1.44 -6.74
C GLN A 60 4.08 -1.36 -5.85
N LEU A 61 2.92 -1.79 -6.37
CA LEU A 61 1.69 -1.81 -5.59
C LEU A 61 1.79 -2.76 -4.38
N ALA A 62 2.36 -3.95 -4.56
CA ALA A 62 2.58 -4.93 -3.49
C ALA A 62 3.55 -4.39 -2.41
N GLN A 63 4.64 -3.75 -2.81
CA GLN A 63 5.57 -3.10 -1.88
C GLN A 63 4.92 -1.94 -1.14
N GLY A 64 4.07 -1.16 -1.82
CA GLY A 64 3.29 -0.11 -1.19
C GLY A 64 2.35 -0.62 -0.11
N PHE A 65 1.69 -1.76 -0.31
CA PHE A 65 0.87 -2.38 0.72
C PHE A 65 1.67 -2.77 1.98
N GLU A 66 2.88 -3.30 1.80
CA GLU A 66 3.76 -3.62 2.92
C GLU A 66 4.13 -2.35 3.72
N GLN A 67 4.50 -1.28 3.03
CA GLN A 67 4.83 0.00 3.64
C GLN A 67 3.62 0.62 4.36
N ILE A 68 2.41 0.49 3.80
CA ILE A 68 1.18 0.92 4.48
C ILE A 68 0.98 0.14 5.78
N ARG A 69 1.23 -1.19 5.77
CA ARG A 69 1.09 -2.01 6.98
C ARG A 69 2.06 -1.54 8.07
N GLU A 70 3.32 -1.32 7.72
CA GLU A 70 4.33 -0.80 8.65
C GLU A 70 3.96 0.58 9.22
N LEU A 71 3.39 1.47 8.39
CA LEU A 71 2.92 2.78 8.83
C LEU A 71 1.76 2.68 9.83
N VAL A 72 0.83 1.74 9.61
CA VAL A 72 -0.29 1.48 10.53
C VAL A 72 0.23 0.91 11.85
N GLU A 73 1.09 -0.11 11.79
CA GLU A 73 1.72 -0.71 12.98
C GLU A 73 2.45 0.35 13.82
N THR A 74 3.24 1.22 13.16
CA THR A 74 3.95 2.31 13.86
C THR A 74 2.99 3.32 14.49
N ALA A 75 1.90 3.68 13.79
CA ALA A 75 0.93 4.63 14.31
C ALA A 75 0.16 4.07 15.54
N GLU A 76 -0.16 2.77 15.53
CA GLU A 76 -0.76 2.09 16.68
C GLU A 76 0.20 2.04 17.88
N GLU A 77 1.48 1.74 17.65
CA GLU A 77 2.51 1.77 18.70
C GLU A 77 2.69 3.17 19.30
N GLU A 78 2.69 4.23 18.48
CA GLU A 78 2.78 5.62 18.92
C GLU A 78 1.56 6.04 19.76
N GLU A 79 0.36 5.57 19.41
CA GLU A 79 -0.87 5.85 20.18
C GLU A 79 -0.84 5.17 21.55
N VAL A 80 -0.40 3.91 21.62
CA VAL A 80 -0.22 3.18 22.88
C VAL A 80 0.84 3.85 23.75
N GLN A 81 1.99 4.24 23.17
CA GLN A 81 3.05 4.92 23.90
C GLN A 81 2.56 6.25 24.48
N ARG A 82 1.78 7.04 23.72
CA ARG A 82 1.21 8.29 24.21
C ARG A 82 0.24 8.06 25.37
N ALA A 83 -0.60 7.03 25.28
CA ALA A 83 -1.54 6.70 26.36
C ALA A 83 -0.82 6.27 27.64
N LEU A 84 0.33 5.59 27.55
CA LEU A 84 1.16 5.24 28.71
C LEU A 84 1.85 6.48 29.31
N GLU A 85 2.33 7.40 28.47
CA GLU A 85 2.93 8.66 28.93
C GLU A 85 1.91 9.60 29.59
N GLU A 86 0.65 9.57 29.17
CA GLU A 86 -0.44 10.36 29.80
C GLU A 86 -0.93 9.76 31.14
N ASP A 87 -0.68 8.47 31.41
CA ASP A 87 -1.10 7.77 32.65
C ASP A 87 0.00 7.79 33.75
N ASP A 88 1.25 8.14 33.40
CA ASP A 88 2.40 8.26 34.31
C ASP A 88 2.54 9.66 34.97
N ASP A 89 1.66 10.62 34.64
CA ASP A 89 1.65 12.00 35.17
C ASP A 89 0.73 12.20 36.40
N ASP A 90 0.08 11.13 36.89
CA ASP A 90 -0.72 11.16 38.13
C ASP A 90 0.01 10.43 39.30
N ASP A 91 0.35 11.22 40.32
CA ASP A 91 0.76 10.86 41.71
C ASP A 91 2.23 10.48 42.01
N TYR A 92 3.05 11.52 42.26
CA TYR A 92 3.98 11.55 43.41
C TYR A 92 4.08 12.95 44.03
N ASP A 93 2.95 13.50 44.51
CA ASP A 93 2.93 14.48 45.60
C ASP A 93 2.50 13.75 46.87
N ASP A 94 3.46 13.12 47.57
CA ASP A 94 3.28 12.80 49.00
C ASP A 94 4.21 13.73 49.78
N ASP A 95 3.65 14.90 50.09
CA ASP A 95 4.10 15.82 51.13
C ASP A 95 4.13 15.08 52.48
N ASP A 96 5.24 14.42 52.82
CA ASP A 96 5.54 14.05 54.22
C ASP A 96 6.32 15.19 54.88
N ASP A 97 5.55 16.20 55.29
CA ASP A 97 5.90 17.25 56.24
C ASP A 97 5.59 16.70 57.67
N ASP A 98 6.57 16.06 58.33
CA ASP A 98 6.71 15.98 59.81
C ASP A 98 8.02 15.29 60.28
#